data_AF-A0AAU2JBT8-F1
#
_entry.id   AF-A0AAU2JBT8-F1
#
_cell.length_a   1.000
_cell.length_b   1.000
_cell.length_c   1.000
_cell.angle_alpha   90.00
_cell.angle_beta   90.00
_cell.angle_gamma   90.00
#
_symmetry.space_group_name_H-M   'P 1'
#
loop_
_entity.id
_entity.type
_entity.pdbx_description
1 polymer ?
#
loop_
_entity_poly.entity_id
_entity_poly.type
_entity_poly.pdbx_seq_one_letter_code
_entity_poly.pdbx_strand_id
1 'polypeptide(L)'
;MIPALRVRQLFHTVEEYRGVDVFLAAIDPWLDEHADAVREVLAPLATFGGWTRTKYEFGDPLETAYALSRVSDALIYKFQPLLLPGSEIPWAHDIHEPERWPYVTLDQYVAVFARLGMAPIGDVAFEPFFHEVVHVAQSESPGAPVEITGTVWPGLMFGEMLFSRTGVTVRAGARHLVAGIADLSPLHDVFVRHYRGTSDGSLGWGSNSQWKTDFRRDYVTDAAFHFDVDEEPDSDQDLLGEPRKLTPAERSDLVRHRCLTRPLQDPDAWEGACPGGRLTVWRT
;
A
#
# COMPACT_ATOMS: atom_id res chain seq x y z
N MET A 1 -14.29 -9.88 -21.50
CA MET A 1 -14.08 -8.54 -20.90
C MET A 1 -12.76 -8.60 -20.15
N ILE A 2 -11.91 -7.56 -20.28
CA ILE A 2 -10.57 -7.52 -19.69
C ILE A 2 -10.68 -7.52 -18.14
N PRO A 3 -9.96 -8.38 -17.40
CA PRO A 3 -10.09 -8.48 -15.94
C PRO A 3 -9.91 -7.15 -15.20
N ALA A 4 -8.97 -6.30 -15.61
CA ALA A 4 -8.83 -4.94 -15.06
C ALA A 4 -10.15 -4.15 -15.08
N LEU A 5 -10.94 -4.22 -16.16
CA LEU A 5 -12.22 -3.52 -16.24
C LEU A 5 -13.25 -4.07 -15.25
N ARG A 6 -13.25 -5.38 -15.00
CA ARG A 6 -14.15 -6.02 -14.04
C ARG A 6 -13.83 -5.60 -12.60
N VAL A 7 -12.54 -5.47 -12.28
CA VAL A 7 -12.10 -5.00 -10.97
C VAL A 7 -12.43 -3.51 -10.78
N ARG A 8 -12.28 -2.70 -11.82
CA ARG A 8 -12.72 -1.29 -11.80
C ARG A 8 -14.23 -1.17 -11.56
N GLN A 9 -15.02 -2.02 -12.21
CA GLN A 9 -16.47 -2.10 -11.96
C GLN A 9 -16.78 -2.51 -10.52
N LEU A 10 -16.03 -3.45 -9.93
CA LEU A 10 -16.17 -3.80 -8.51
C LEU A 10 -15.87 -2.61 -7.61
N PHE A 11 -14.78 -1.86 -7.86
CA PHE A 11 -14.44 -0.66 -7.10
C PHE A 11 -15.59 0.35 -7.10
N HIS A 12 -16.13 0.69 -8.28
CA HIS A 12 -17.25 1.62 -8.36
C HIS A 12 -18.52 1.06 -7.72
N THR A 13 -18.77 -0.24 -7.85
CA THR A 13 -19.90 -0.90 -7.17
C THR A 13 -19.78 -0.74 -5.66
N VAL A 14 -18.58 -0.90 -5.10
CA VAL A 14 -18.28 -0.73 -3.68
C VAL A 14 -18.44 0.74 -3.25
N GLU A 15 -17.90 1.68 -4.02
CA GLU A 15 -17.94 3.13 -3.76
C GLU A 15 -19.38 3.70 -3.82
N GLU A 16 -20.20 3.20 -4.74
CA GLU A 16 -21.57 3.66 -4.98
C GLU A 16 -22.61 2.88 -4.17
N TYR A 17 -22.22 1.81 -3.48
CA TYR A 17 -23.16 1.00 -2.70
C TYR A 17 -23.84 1.82 -1.60
N ARG A 18 -25.16 1.64 -1.46
CA ARG A 18 -25.99 2.31 -0.42
C ARG A 18 -26.78 1.33 0.45
N GLY A 19 -26.60 0.03 0.23
CA GLY A 19 -27.23 -1.00 1.05
C GLY A 19 -26.47 -1.24 2.36
N VAL A 20 -26.96 -2.20 3.15
CA VAL A 20 -26.41 -2.51 4.48
C VAL A 20 -25.30 -3.57 4.47
N ASP A 21 -25.28 -4.44 3.47
CA ASP A 21 -24.32 -5.53 3.36
C ASP A 21 -23.78 -5.60 1.92
N VAL A 22 -22.64 -4.93 1.68
CA VAL A 22 -21.99 -4.93 0.36
C VAL A 22 -21.39 -6.30 0.03
N PHE A 23 -21.03 -7.06 1.07
CA PHE A 23 -20.31 -8.32 0.90
C PHE A 23 -21.23 -9.34 0.23
N LEU A 24 -22.39 -9.60 0.82
CA LEU A 24 -23.34 -10.57 0.26
C LEU A 24 -24.02 -10.07 -1.02
N ALA A 25 -24.27 -8.76 -1.13
CA ALA A 25 -25.05 -8.22 -2.23
C ALA A 25 -24.24 -7.98 -3.52
N ALA A 26 -22.93 -7.70 -3.40
CA ALA A 26 -22.11 -7.28 -4.54
C ALA A 26 -20.78 -8.03 -4.63
N ILE A 27 -20.04 -8.15 -3.52
CA ILE A 27 -18.68 -8.70 -3.56
C ILE A 27 -18.70 -10.21 -3.80
N ASP A 28 -19.48 -10.97 -3.03
CA ASP A 28 -19.52 -12.43 -3.12
C ASP A 28 -20.04 -12.93 -4.48
N PRO A 29 -21.13 -12.37 -5.06
CA PRO A 29 -21.54 -12.70 -6.42
C PRO A 29 -20.48 -12.35 -7.48
N TRP A 30 -19.80 -11.21 -7.32
CA TRP A 30 -18.72 -10.83 -8.24
C TRP A 30 -17.55 -11.81 -8.17
N LEU A 31 -17.19 -12.29 -6.98
CA LEU A 31 -16.14 -13.30 -6.80
C LEU A 31 -16.53 -14.64 -7.43
N ASP A 32 -17.79 -15.06 -7.32
CA ASP A 32 -18.29 -16.28 -7.98
C ASP A 32 -18.12 -16.22 -9.50
N GLU A 33 -18.33 -15.05 -10.10
CA GLU A 33 -18.26 -14.90 -11.56
C GLU A 33 -16.83 -14.64 -12.07
N HIS A 34 -15.97 -14.00 -11.27
CA HIS A 34 -14.76 -13.37 -11.79
C HIS A 34 -13.45 -13.74 -11.10
N ALA A 35 -13.48 -14.37 -9.93
CA ALA A 35 -12.26 -14.62 -9.16
C ALA A 35 -11.23 -15.43 -9.96
N ASP A 36 -11.66 -16.49 -10.67
CA ASP A 36 -10.77 -17.37 -11.43
C ASP A 36 -10.00 -16.62 -12.52
N ALA A 37 -10.69 -15.77 -13.29
CA ALA A 37 -10.08 -14.97 -14.35
C ALA A 37 -9.12 -13.91 -13.81
N VAL A 38 -9.42 -13.36 -12.63
CA VAL A 38 -8.52 -12.39 -11.96
C VAL A 38 -7.28 -13.10 -11.44
N ARG A 39 -7.43 -14.28 -10.82
CA ARG A 39 -6.28 -15.10 -10.37
C ARG A 39 -5.38 -15.47 -11.53
N GLU A 40 -5.95 -15.87 -12.67
CA GLU A 40 -5.19 -16.23 -13.86
C GLU A 40 -4.34 -15.06 -14.38
N VAL A 41 -4.91 -13.86 -14.45
CA VAL A 41 -4.18 -12.66 -14.89
C VAL A 41 -3.10 -12.23 -13.89
N LEU A 42 -3.36 -12.37 -12.59
CA LEU A 42 -2.39 -11.99 -11.57
C LEU A 42 -1.28 -13.03 -11.39
N ALA A 43 -1.52 -14.31 -11.70
CA ALA A 43 -0.61 -15.42 -11.41
C ALA A 43 0.87 -15.17 -11.77
N PRO A 44 1.23 -14.56 -12.91
CA PRO A 44 2.64 -14.24 -13.22
C PRO A 44 3.32 -13.32 -12.20
N LEU A 45 2.55 -12.49 -11.50
CA LEU A 45 3.06 -11.59 -10.46
C LEU A 45 3.36 -12.32 -9.14
N ALA A 46 2.90 -13.56 -8.94
CA ALA A 46 3.05 -14.28 -7.68
C ALA A 46 4.50 -14.68 -7.35
N THR A 47 5.40 -14.66 -8.33
CA THR A 47 6.79 -15.08 -8.19
C THR A 47 7.72 -13.96 -8.63
N PHE A 48 8.77 -13.72 -7.87
CA PHE A 48 9.78 -12.74 -8.19
C PHE A 48 10.43 -13.06 -9.54
N GLY A 49 10.44 -12.09 -10.45
CA GLY A 49 10.91 -12.28 -11.82
C GLY A 49 9.98 -13.10 -12.74
N GLY A 50 8.82 -13.53 -12.25
CA GLY A 50 7.82 -14.26 -13.04
C GLY A 50 7.14 -13.40 -14.13
N TRP A 51 7.25 -12.08 -14.03
CA TRP A 51 6.69 -11.14 -14.99
C TRP A 51 7.48 -9.83 -15.08
N THR A 52 7.64 -9.34 -16.31
CA THR A 52 8.22 -8.04 -16.64
C THR A 52 7.43 -7.43 -17.79
N ARG A 53 7.12 -6.13 -17.70
CA ARG A 53 6.50 -5.41 -18.80
C ARG A 53 7.50 -5.20 -19.94
N THR A 54 7.32 -5.91 -21.05
CA THR A 54 8.10 -5.68 -22.29
C THR A 54 7.41 -4.70 -23.23
N LYS A 55 6.08 -4.63 -23.15
CA LYS A 55 5.23 -3.69 -23.88
C LYS A 55 4.00 -3.39 -23.03
N TYR A 56 3.52 -2.15 -23.11
CA TYR A 56 2.25 -1.77 -22.50
C TYR A 56 1.07 -2.46 -23.21
N GLU A 57 0.23 -3.11 -22.41
CA GLU A 57 -1.06 -3.63 -22.81
C GLU A 57 -2.13 -3.12 -21.85
N PHE A 58 -3.25 -2.63 -22.39
CA PHE A 58 -4.31 -2.08 -21.54
C PHE A 58 -4.92 -3.19 -20.66
N GLY A 59 -4.98 -2.93 -19.35
CA GLY A 59 -5.45 -3.89 -18.37
C GLY A 59 -4.49 -5.07 -18.15
N ASP A 60 -3.19 -4.85 -18.31
CA ASP A 60 -2.16 -5.81 -17.93
C ASP A 60 -2.21 -6.17 -16.42
N PRO A 61 -1.40 -7.13 -15.96
CA PRO A 61 -1.44 -7.57 -14.57
C PRO A 61 -1.20 -6.45 -13.55
N LEU A 62 -0.38 -5.44 -13.84
CA LEU A 62 -0.14 -4.32 -12.92
C LEU A 62 -1.36 -3.40 -12.80
N GLU A 63 -1.99 -3.03 -13.91
CA GLU A 63 -3.24 -2.25 -13.87
C GLU A 63 -4.36 -3.03 -13.16
N THR A 64 -4.38 -4.36 -13.32
CA THR A 64 -5.36 -5.23 -12.64
C THR A 64 -5.09 -5.29 -11.12
N ALA A 65 -3.83 -5.47 -10.71
CA ALA A 65 -3.44 -5.46 -9.31
C ALA A 65 -3.70 -4.10 -8.64
N TYR A 66 -3.47 -3.01 -9.37
CA TYR A 66 -3.72 -1.65 -8.88
C TYR A 66 -5.22 -1.38 -8.70
N ALA A 67 -6.04 -1.79 -9.67
CA ALA A 67 -7.49 -1.69 -9.50
C ALA A 67 -7.97 -2.49 -8.27
N LEU A 68 -7.33 -3.64 -8.01
CA LEU A 68 -7.67 -4.48 -6.87
C LEU A 68 -7.18 -3.89 -5.54
N SER A 69 -6.03 -3.20 -5.52
CA SER A 69 -5.54 -2.52 -4.31
C SER A 69 -6.45 -1.38 -3.88
N ARG A 70 -7.08 -0.68 -4.82
CA ARG A 70 -8.12 0.32 -4.51
C ARG A 70 -9.36 -0.30 -3.86
N VAL A 71 -9.78 -1.49 -4.31
CA VAL A 71 -10.84 -2.26 -3.63
C VAL A 71 -10.38 -2.62 -2.22
N SER A 72 -9.15 -3.09 -2.06
CA SER A 72 -8.58 -3.40 -0.74
C SER A 72 -8.64 -2.20 0.19
N ASP A 73 -8.13 -1.04 -0.25
CA ASP A 73 -8.10 0.21 0.52
C ASP A 73 -9.49 0.67 0.94
N ALA A 74 -10.49 0.54 0.06
CA ALA A 74 -11.89 0.83 0.37
C ALA A 74 -12.45 -0.11 1.46
N LEU A 75 -12.14 -1.41 1.38
CA LEU A 75 -12.63 -2.41 2.33
C LEU A 75 -11.98 -2.29 3.72
N ILE A 76 -10.72 -1.88 3.81
CA ILE A 76 -10.06 -1.66 5.10
C ILE A 76 -10.33 -0.30 5.72
N TYR A 77 -10.96 0.63 4.98
CA TYR A 77 -11.11 2.03 5.37
C TYR A 77 -11.76 2.21 6.75
N LYS A 78 -12.82 1.46 7.06
CA LYS A 78 -13.58 1.60 8.31
C LYS A 78 -12.92 0.94 9.54
N PHE A 79 -11.86 0.14 9.36
CA PHE A 79 -11.06 -0.38 10.47
C PHE A 79 -10.05 0.64 10.99
N GLN A 80 -9.73 1.63 10.17
CA GLN A 80 -8.67 2.59 10.44
C GLN A 80 -9.14 3.67 11.43
N PRO A 81 -8.22 4.21 12.26
CA PRO A 81 -8.56 5.31 13.14
C PRO A 81 -8.98 6.55 12.34
N LEU A 82 -9.68 7.47 13.02
CA LEU A 82 -10.02 8.76 12.44
C LEU A 82 -8.77 9.64 12.33
N LEU A 83 -8.81 10.65 11.46
CA LEU A 83 -7.87 11.76 11.51
C LEU A 83 -7.87 12.40 12.90
N LEU A 84 -6.69 12.87 13.32
CA LEU A 84 -6.58 13.62 14.57
C LEU A 84 -7.42 14.91 14.49
N PRO A 85 -8.06 15.33 15.58
CA PRO A 85 -8.78 16.60 15.60
C PRO A 85 -7.86 17.77 15.20
N GLY A 86 -8.31 18.56 14.23
CA GLY A 86 -7.56 19.72 13.73
C GLY A 86 -6.55 19.41 12.62
N SER A 87 -6.43 18.16 12.17
CA SER A 87 -5.67 17.82 10.96
C SER A 87 -6.30 18.44 9.72
N GLU A 88 -5.46 18.80 8.75
CA GLU A 88 -5.90 19.10 7.39
C GLU A 88 -6.51 17.85 6.76
N ILE A 89 -7.63 18.00 6.07
CA ILE A 89 -8.30 16.90 5.37
C ILE A 89 -7.45 16.57 4.14
N PRO A 90 -6.95 15.34 3.99
CA PRO A 90 -6.22 14.95 2.80
C PRO A 90 -7.11 15.08 1.56
N TRP A 91 -6.56 15.57 0.45
CA TRP A 91 -7.28 15.74 -0.81
C TRP A 91 -8.02 14.49 -1.29
N ALA A 92 -7.46 13.29 -1.07
CA ALA A 92 -8.12 12.04 -1.41
C ALA A 92 -9.45 11.82 -0.66
N HIS A 93 -9.59 12.37 0.56
CA HIS A 93 -10.83 12.28 1.33
C HIS A 93 -11.91 13.19 0.74
N ASP A 94 -11.53 14.39 0.29
CA ASP A 94 -12.48 15.32 -0.33
C ASP A 94 -13.15 14.73 -1.58
N ILE A 95 -12.42 13.87 -2.31
CA ILE A 95 -12.91 13.27 -3.56
C ILE A 95 -13.75 12.02 -3.30
N HIS A 96 -13.34 11.18 -2.36
CA HIS A 96 -13.92 9.85 -2.19
C HIS A 96 -14.91 9.73 -1.02
N GLU A 97 -15.28 10.84 -0.37
CA GLU A 97 -16.32 10.94 0.66
C GLU A 97 -16.30 9.77 1.67
N PRO A 98 -15.47 9.84 2.73
CA PRO A 98 -15.19 8.75 3.69
C PRO A 98 -16.41 7.99 4.24
N GLU A 99 -17.56 8.67 4.34
CA GLU A 99 -18.81 8.12 4.84
C GLU A 99 -19.39 7.03 3.93
N ARG A 100 -19.09 7.07 2.62
CA ARG A 100 -19.63 6.15 1.61
C ARG A 100 -18.98 4.77 1.60
N TRP A 101 -17.78 4.64 2.17
CA TRP A 101 -17.09 3.35 2.19
C TRP A 101 -17.87 2.30 2.99
N PRO A 102 -17.94 1.05 2.50
CA PRO A 102 -18.79 0.05 3.11
C PRO A 102 -18.23 -0.42 4.45
N TYR A 103 -19.13 -1.00 5.26
CA TYR A 103 -18.73 -1.81 6.40
C TYR A 103 -18.58 -3.26 5.96
N VAL A 104 -17.41 -3.83 6.20
CA VAL A 104 -17.15 -5.27 6.16
C VAL A 104 -16.46 -5.69 7.46
N THR A 105 -16.46 -6.97 7.77
CA THR A 105 -15.68 -7.55 8.87
C THR A 105 -14.26 -7.90 8.40
N LEU A 106 -13.32 -8.07 9.34
CA LEU A 106 -11.96 -8.53 9.01
C LEU A 106 -11.97 -9.91 8.35
N ASP A 107 -12.83 -10.82 8.82
CA ASP A 107 -13.00 -12.16 8.25
C ASP A 107 -13.52 -12.09 6.81
N GLN A 108 -14.49 -11.21 6.53
CA GLN A 108 -14.96 -10.96 5.17
C GLN A 108 -13.83 -10.42 4.28
N TYR A 109 -13.07 -9.42 4.75
CA TYR A 109 -11.93 -8.89 4.00
C TYR A 109 -10.92 -10.01 3.65
N VAL A 110 -10.51 -10.82 4.63
CA VAL A 110 -9.60 -11.95 4.36
C VAL A 110 -10.23 -12.96 3.41
N ALA A 111 -11.52 -13.27 3.55
CA ALA A 111 -12.22 -14.22 2.68
C ALA A 111 -12.26 -13.75 1.21
N VAL A 112 -12.47 -12.46 0.95
CA VAL A 112 -12.42 -11.88 -0.42
C VAL A 112 -11.08 -12.21 -1.07
N PHE A 113 -9.99 -11.85 -0.40
CA PHE A 113 -8.65 -11.97 -1.00
C PHE A 113 -8.13 -13.41 -1.00
N ALA A 114 -8.56 -14.24 -0.06
CA ALA A 114 -8.32 -15.69 -0.12
C ALA A 114 -8.93 -16.32 -1.37
N ARG A 115 -10.15 -15.93 -1.77
CA ARG A 115 -10.76 -16.36 -3.04
C ARG A 115 -10.00 -15.87 -4.27
N LEU A 116 -9.20 -14.82 -4.14
CA LEU A 116 -8.29 -14.31 -5.17
C LEU A 116 -6.87 -14.90 -5.05
N GLY A 117 -6.67 -15.94 -4.24
CA GLY A 117 -5.41 -16.67 -4.14
C GLY A 117 -4.37 -16.02 -3.23
N MET A 118 -4.77 -15.04 -2.42
CA MET A 118 -3.89 -14.37 -1.47
C MET A 118 -3.95 -15.05 -0.10
N ALA A 119 -2.90 -14.91 0.68
CA ALA A 119 -2.81 -15.43 2.03
C ALA A 119 -2.55 -14.30 3.03
N PRO A 120 -3.14 -14.32 4.23
CA PRO A 120 -2.82 -13.34 5.25
C PRO A 120 -1.36 -13.47 5.70
N ILE A 121 -0.72 -12.35 5.99
CA ILE A 121 0.58 -12.33 6.65
C ILE A 121 0.40 -12.91 8.07
N GLY A 122 1.25 -13.86 8.44
CA GLY A 122 1.23 -14.49 9.76
C GLY A 122 1.73 -13.59 10.89
N ASP A 123 1.80 -14.16 12.09
CA ASP A 123 2.38 -13.48 13.26
C ASP A 123 3.91 -13.47 13.15
N VAL A 124 4.46 -12.36 12.65
CA VAL A 124 5.90 -12.14 12.46
C VAL A 124 6.32 -10.84 13.14
N ALA A 125 7.60 -10.77 13.54
CA ALA A 125 8.16 -9.56 14.12
C ALA A 125 8.01 -8.36 13.17
N PHE A 126 8.05 -7.15 13.74
CA PHE A 126 7.97 -5.93 12.94
C PHE A 126 9.06 -5.92 11.87
N GLU A 127 8.61 -5.75 10.64
CA GLU A 127 9.42 -5.71 9.42
C GLU A 127 8.69 -4.75 8.47
N PRO A 128 9.33 -3.65 8.05
CA PRO A 128 8.73 -2.67 7.15
C PRO A 128 8.19 -3.26 5.85
N PHE A 129 8.75 -4.38 5.38
CA PHE A 129 8.17 -5.11 4.25
C PHE A 129 6.72 -5.54 4.51
N PHE A 130 6.45 -6.18 5.65
CA PHE A 130 5.13 -6.73 5.96
C PHE A 130 4.19 -5.71 6.62
N HIS A 131 4.73 -4.66 7.24
CA HIS A 131 3.99 -3.83 8.17
C HIS A 131 3.90 -2.37 7.75
N GLU A 132 2.70 -1.83 7.88
CA GLU A 132 2.40 -0.42 7.80
C GLU A 132 2.12 0.12 9.20
N VAL A 133 2.81 1.20 9.59
CA VAL A 133 2.62 1.82 10.90
C VAL A 133 1.36 2.69 10.89
N VAL A 134 0.42 2.36 11.77
CA VAL A 134 -0.83 3.10 11.99
C VAL A 134 -0.71 4.08 13.14
N HIS A 135 0.00 3.67 14.18
CA HIS A 135 0.22 4.50 15.36
C HIS A 135 1.54 4.12 16.04
N VAL A 136 2.27 5.13 16.53
CA VAL A 136 3.47 4.93 17.34
C VAL A 136 3.27 5.44 18.76
N ALA A 137 3.34 4.54 19.72
CA ALA A 137 3.63 4.88 21.10
C ALA A 137 5.14 5.07 21.28
N GLN A 138 5.58 6.28 21.63
CA GLN A 138 7.01 6.53 21.81
C GLN A 138 7.54 5.85 23.09
N SER A 139 8.59 5.05 22.95
CA SER A 139 9.35 4.50 24.07
C SER A 139 10.26 5.55 24.70
N GLU A 140 10.38 5.53 26.03
CA GLU A 140 11.33 6.38 26.78
C GLU A 140 12.79 6.08 26.43
N SER A 141 13.10 4.83 26.06
CA SER A 141 14.44 4.44 25.61
C SER A 141 14.56 4.67 24.10
N PRO A 142 15.43 5.59 23.63
CA PRO A 142 15.54 5.89 22.20
C PRO A 142 15.99 4.72 21.33
N GLY A 143 16.69 3.74 21.92
CA GLY A 143 17.17 2.53 21.23
C GLY A 143 16.30 1.30 21.47
N ALA A 144 15.11 1.42 22.07
CA ALA A 144 14.19 0.30 22.19
C ALA A 144 13.76 -0.17 20.79
N PRO A 145 13.72 -1.50 20.54
CA PRO A 145 13.29 -2.03 19.25
C PRO A 145 11.81 -1.69 18.99
N VAL A 146 11.37 -1.91 17.74
CA VAL A 146 9.97 -1.78 17.38
C VAL A 146 9.21 -3.03 17.84
N GLU A 147 8.20 -2.82 18.68
CA GLU A 147 7.30 -3.86 19.20
C GLU A 147 5.90 -3.63 18.62
N ILE A 148 5.28 -4.66 18.06
CA ILE A 148 3.88 -4.61 17.63
C ILE A 148 2.99 -4.73 18.86
N THR A 149 2.16 -3.72 19.11
CA THR A 149 1.23 -3.69 20.25
C THR A 149 -0.21 -4.05 19.86
N GLY A 150 -0.49 -4.15 18.55
CA GLY A 150 -1.79 -4.54 18.05
C GLY A 150 -1.89 -4.44 16.53
N THR A 151 -2.87 -5.14 15.97
CA THR A 151 -3.16 -5.18 14.52
C THR A 151 -4.51 -4.52 14.25
N VAL A 152 -4.53 -3.61 13.28
CA VAL A 152 -5.71 -2.85 12.87
C VAL A 152 -6.40 -3.54 11.67
N TRP A 153 -5.62 -4.02 10.71
CA TRP A 153 -6.09 -4.87 9.61
C TRP A 153 -4.99 -5.86 9.19
N PRO A 154 -5.34 -7.06 8.69
CA PRO A 154 -4.37 -8.03 8.22
C PRO A 154 -3.80 -7.62 6.86
N GLY A 155 -2.49 -7.83 6.66
CA GLY A 155 -1.86 -7.73 5.36
C GLY A 155 -1.98 -9.02 4.56
N LEU A 156 -1.67 -8.94 3.26
CA LEU A 156 -1.88 -10.01 2.29
C LEU A 156 -0.65 -10.23 1.42
N MET A 157 -0.29 -11.50 1.24
CA MET A 157 0.70 -11.97 0.28
C MET A 157 0.00 -12.65 -0.89
N PHE A 158 0.55 -12.48 -2.09
CA PHE A 158 0.19 -13.25 -3.28
C PHE A 158 1.44 -13.99 -3.77
N GLY A 159 1.61 -15.24 -3.32
CA GLY A 159 2.88 -15.95 -3.45
C GLY A 159 4.00 -15.21 -2.71
N GLU A 160 5.05 -14.86 -3.44
CA GLU A 160 6.19 -14.07 -2.95
C GLU A 160 5.92 -12.56 -2.94
N MET A 161 4.87 -12.09 -3.64
CA MET A 161 4.56 -10.67 -3.76
C MET A 161 3.75 -10.16 -2.57
N LEU A 162 4.14 -9.03 -2.01
CA LEU A 162 3.33 -8.29 -1.05
C LEU A 162 2.20 -7.58 -1.78
N PHE A 163 0.95 -7.96 -1.47
CA PHE A 163 -0.22 -7.30 -2.02
C PHE A 163 -0.69 -6.13 -1.14
N SER A 164 -0.76 -6.34 0.18
CA SER A 164 -1.07 -5.28 1.14
C SER A 164 -0.35 -5.49 2.46
N ARG A 165 0.06 -4.40 3.11
CA ARG A 165 0.74 -4.46 4.41
C ARG A 165 -0.26 -4.62 5.54
N THR A 166 0.16 -5.30 6.60
CA THR A 166 -0.57 -5.36 7.88
C THR A 166 -0.50 -4.00 8.56
N GLY A 167 -1.64 -3.39 8.83
CA GLY A 167 -1.71 -2.16 9.61
C GLY A 167 -1.50 -2.45 11.09
N VAL A 168 -0.45 -1.91 11.69
CA VAL A 168 -0.07 -2.18 13.08
C VAL A 168 0.05 -0.92 13.92
N THR A 169 -0.33 -1.05 15.18
CA THR A 169 0.10 -0.13 16.24
C THR A 169 1.39 -0.66 16.83
N VAL A 170 2.33 0.25 17.12
CA VAL A 170 3.66 -0.14 17.62
C VAL A 170 4.11 0.70 18.79
N ARG A 171 5.02 0.15 19.59
CA ARG A 171 5.87 0.91 20.52
C ARG A 171 7.30 0.87 20.02
N ALA A 172 7.99 2.01 19.97
CA ALA A 172 9.34 2.07 19.41
C ALA A 172 10.21 3.16 20.06
N GLY A 173 11.53 2.95 20.07
CA GLY A 173 12.50 4.01 20.37
C GLY A 173 12.67 5.00 19.21
N ALA A 174 12.94 6.27 19.54
CA ALA A 174 13.03 7.37 18.57
C ALA A 174 14.16 7.21 17.53
N ARG A 175 15.11 6.28 17.72
CA ARG A 175 16.11 5.93 16.70
C ARG A 175 15.53 5.09 15.57
N HIS A 176 14.37 4.44 15.79
CA HIS A 176 13.71 3.58 14.81
C HIS A 176 12.49 4.27 14.19
N LEU A 177 11.55 4.71 15.03
CA LEU A 177 10.33 5.38 14.62
C LEU A 177 10.04 6.55 15.57
N VAL A 178 9.71 7.71 15.01
CA VAL A 178 9.31 8.91 15.76
C VAL A 178 7.80 9.10 15.64
N ALA A 179 7.12 9.12 16.79
CA ALA A 179 5.69 9.40 16.85
C ALA A 179 5.37 10.80 16.30
N GLY A 180 4.28 10.92 15.54
CA GLY A 180 3.92 12.13 14.81
C GLY A 180 4.64 12.30 13.47
N ILE A 181 5.61 11.44 13.15
CA ILE A 181 6.27 11.36 11.83
C ILE A 181 5.90 10.03 11.19
N ALA A 182 6.30 8.91 11.79
CA ALA A 182 6.08 7.57 11.23
C ALA A 182 4.60 7.20 11.02
N ASP A 183 3.69 7.76 11.81
CA ASP A 183 2.24 7.50 11.76
C ASP A 183 1.42 8.63 11.14
N LEU A 184 2.00 9.81 10.87
CA LEU A 184 1.31 10.96 10.27
C LEU A 184 1.86 11.41 8.92
N SER A 185 3.12 11.08 8.59
CA SER A 185 3.69 11.38 7.28
C SER A 185 2.88 10.71 6.17
N PRO A 186 2.67 11.39 5.03
CA PRO A 186 1.94 10.83 3.91
C PRO A 186 2.53 9.50 3.44
N LEU A 187 1.66 8.53 3.12
CA LEU A 187 2.07 7.29 2.47
C LEU A 187 2.17 7.44 0.98
N HIS A 188 3.26 6.99 0.39
CA HIS A 188 3.41 6.86 -1.04
C HIS A 188 2.89 5.50 -1.56
N ASP A 189 2.48 5.46 -2.82
CA ASP A 189 2.02 4.26 -3.54
C ASP A 189 0.81 3.59 -2.86
N VAL A 190 -0.04 4.41 -2.25
CA VAL A 190 -1.24 3.99 -1.51
C VAL A 190 -2.38 4.92 -1.89
N PHE A 191 -3.50 4.37 -2.32
CA PHE A 191 -4.61 5.17 -2.81
C PHE A 191 -5.24 6.01 -1.70
N VAL A 192 -5.66 5.40 -0.58
CA VAL A 192 -6.28 6.15 0.52
C VAL A 192 -6.07 5.50 1.88
N ARG A 193 -5.95 6.35 2.91
CA ARG A 193 -6.02 5.98 4.35
C ARG A 193 -6.91 6.96 5.09
N HIS A 194 -7.68 6.49 6.05
CA HIS A 194 -8.57 7.29 6.88
C HIS A 194 -7.83 8.18 7.89
N TYR A 195 -6.65 7.76 8.35
CA TYR A 195 -5.95 8.38 9.49
C TYR A 195 -4.77 9.27 9.12
N ARG A 196 -4.39 9.34 7.84
CA ARG A 196 -3.28 10.17 7.34
C ARG A 196 -3.38 10.45 5.85
N GLY A 197 -2.55 11.37 5.38
CA GLY A 197 -2.42 11.67 3.95
C GLY A 197 -1.81 10.52 3.14
N THR A 198 -2.06 10.53 1.84
CA THR A 198 -1.48 9.60 0.87
C THR A 198 -1.03 10.35 -0.38
N SER A 199 -0.08 9.77 -1.10
CA SER A 199 0.47 10.23 -2.37
C SER A 199 0.48 9.04 -3.32
N ASP A 200 -0.43 9.03 -4.28
CA ASP A 200 -0.58 7.95 -5.24
C ASP A 200 -0.44 8.48 -6.68
N GLY A 201 0.14 7.67 -7.57
CA GLY A 201 0.39 8.07 -8.95
C GLY A 201 -0.87 8.39 -9.76
N SER A 202 -2.06 8.04 -9.24
CA SER A 202 -3.35 8.38 -9.83
C SER A 202 -3.91 9.75 -9.43
N LEU A 203 -3.38 10.38 -8.37
CA LEU A 203 -3.87 11.67 -7.89
C LEU A 203 -3.64 12.75 -8.96
N GLY A 204 -4.65 13.59 -9.20
CA GLY A 204 -4.61 14.64 -10.22
C GLY A 204 -4.90 14.18 -11.65
N TRP A 205 -5.12 12.89 -11.90
CA TRP A 205 -5.49 12.36 -13.22
C TRP A 205 -7.01 12.24 -13.41
N GLY A 206 -7.48 12.40 -14.66
CA GLY A 206 -8.89 12.21 -15.00
C GLY A 206 -9.36 10.75 -14.89
N SER A 207 -10.69 10.55 -14.92
CA SER A 207 -11.38 9.28 -14.61
C SER A 207 -10.88 8.03 -15.34
N ASN A 208 -10.32 8.16 -16.55
CA ASN A 208 -9.76 7.03 -17.31
C ASN A 208 -8.25 6.88 -17.14
N SER A 209 -7.53 7.98 -16.92
CA SER A 209 -6.06 7.98 -16.83
C SER A 209 -5.58 7.46 -15.48
N GLN A 210 -6.35 7.67 -14.42
CA GLN A 210 -6.05 7.19 -13.06
C GLN A 210 -5.89 5.67 -12.97
N TRP A 211 -6.45 4.92 -13.91
CA TRP A 211 -6.42 3.46 -13.90
C TRP A 211 -5.25 2.84 -14.66
N LYS A 212 -4.40 3.69 -15.25
CA LYS A 212 -3.11 3.29 -15.83
C LYS A 212 -1.97 3.34 -14.82
N THR A 213 -2.28 3.69 -13.58
CA THR A 213 -1.31 3.65 -12.48
C THR A 213 -0.91 2.21 -12.24
N ASP A 214 0.39 2.00 -12.13
CA ASP A 214 0.97 0.69 -11.88
C ASP A 214 0.87 0.32 -10.41
N PHE A 215 0.62 -0.95 -10.15
CA PHE A 215 0.75 -1.48 -8.81
C PHE A 215 2.22 -1.62 -8.47
N ARG A 216 2.66 -0.94 -7.41
CA ARG A 216 4.01 -1.14 -6.87
C ARG A 216 4.19 -2.58 -6.40
N ARG A 217 5.21 -3.26 -6.91
CA ARG A 217 5.53 -4.64 -6.53
C ARG A 217 6.72 -4.71 -5.57
N ASP A 218 6.46 -5.22 -4.38
CA ASP A 218 7.48 -5.64 -3.42
C ASP A 218 7.42 -7.18 -3.29
N TYR A 219 8.57 -7.85 -3.21
CA TYR A 219 8.70 -9.31 -3.12
C TYR A 219 9.55 -9.77 -1.95
N VAL A 220 9.19 -10.89 -1.34
CA VAL A 220 10.04 -11.62 -0.39
C VAL A 220 10.44 -12.96 -1.00
N THR A 221 11.74 -13.24 -1.01
CA THR A 221 12.31 -14.53 -1.39
C THR A 221 13.00 -15.17 -0.19
N ASP A 222 13.52 -16.38 -0.35
CA ASP A 222 14.37 -17.02 0.66
C ASP A 222 15.62 -16.18 0.98
N ALA A 223 16.12 -15.41 0.00
CA ALA A 223 17.37 -14.68 0.14
C ALA A 223 17.19 -13.21 0.56
N ALA A 224 16.11 -12.55 0.15
CA ALA A 224 15.99 -11.09 0.27
C ALA A 224 14.55 -10.56 0.28
N PHE A 225 14.42 -9.33 0.75
CA PHE A 225 13.30 -8.44 0.43
C PHE A 225 13.68 -7.58 -0.77
N HIS A 226 12.83 -7.56 -1.79
CA HIS A 226 12.97 -6.73 -2.97
C HIS A 226 11.84 -5.70 -2.95
N PHE A 227 12.18 -4.42 -2.90
CA PHE A 227 11.21 -3.34 -2.90
C PHE A 227 11.22 -2.65 -4.25
N ASP A 228 10.02 -2.29 -4.69
CA ASP A 228 9.74 -1.46 -5.86
C ASP A 228 10.47 -1.94 -7.12
N VAL A 229 10.21 -3.20 -7.49
CA VAL A 229 11.03 -3.91 -8.48
C VAL A 229 10.83 -3.44 -9.92
N ASP A 230 9.87 -2.55 -10.15
CA ASP A 230 9.61 -1.91 -11.45
C ASP A 230 10.36 -0.60 -11.63
N GLU A 231 10.74 0.06 -10.53
CA GLU A 231 11.58 1.26 -10.60
C GLU A 231 13.00 0.92 -11.04
N GLU A 232 13.67 1.92 -11.61
CA GLU A 232 15.09 1.80 -11.92
C GLU A 232 15.90 1.64 -10.61
N PRO A 233 17.03 0.90 -10.65
CA PRO A 233 17.98 0.91 -9.55
C PRO A 233 18.33 2.35 -9.20
N ASP A 234 18.46 2.62 -7.90
CA ASP A 234 18.82 3.94 -7.45
C ASP A 234 20.15 4.37 -8.10
N SER A 235 20.10 5.38 -8.98
CA SER A 235 21.30 5.97 -9.57
C SER A 235 21.71 7.18 -8.74
N ASP A 236 22.99 7.25 -8.35
CA ASP A 236 23.58 8.44 -7.71
C ASP A 236 23.58 9.69 -8.64
N GLN A 237 23.05 9.56 -9.86
CA GLN A 237 23.00 10.62 -10.86
C GLN A 237 21.56 11.09 -11.08
N ASP A 238 21.31 12.36 -10.81
CA ASP A 238 20.12 13.06 -11.31
C ASP A 238 20.28 13.34 -12.80
N LEU A 239 19.36 12.81 -13.61
CA LEU A 239 19.30 13.05 -15.05
C LEU A 239 19.07 14.53 -15.41
N LEU A 240 18.70 15.37 -14.44
CA LEU A 240 18.35 16.79 -14.62
C LEU A 240 19.26 17.78 -13.86
N GLY A 241 20.31 17.31 -13.17
CA GLY A 241 21.35 18.18 -12.60
C GLY A 241 21.02 18.91 -11.30
N GLU A 242 19.81 18.77 -10.76
CA GLU A 242 19.51 19.20 -9.38
C GLU A 242 19.89 18.08 -8.42
N PRO A 243 20.67 18.32 -7.35
CA PRO A 243 21.02 17.27 -6.40
C PRO A 243 19.77 16.80 -5.64
N ARG A 244 19.53 15.48 -5.65
CA ARG A 244 18.61 14.82 -4.73
C ARG A 244 18.85 15.28 -3.30
N LYS A 245 17.81 15.87 -2.70
CA LYS A 245 17.86 16.46 -1.36
C LYS A 245 17.84 15.41 -0.22
N LEU A 246 17.37 14.18 -0.49
CA LEU A 246 17.39 13.08 0.48
C LEU A 246 18.74 12.36 0.49
N THR A 247 19.23 12.02 1.68
CA THR A 247 20.38 11.12 1.83
C THR A 247 20.03 9.69 1.37
N PRO A 248 21.02 8.86 0.98
CA PRO A 248 20.78 7.47 0.59
C PRO A 248 20.05 6.63 1.66
N ALA A 249 20.32 6.90 2.94
CA ALA A 249 19.66 6.24 4.06
C ALA A 249 18.19 6.65 4.17
N GLU A 250 17.88 7.95 4.05
CA GLU A 250 16.49 8.44 4.08
C GLU A 250 15.69 7.94 2.89
N ARG A 251 16.30 7.85 1.70
CA ARG A 251 15.64 7.24 0.53
C ARG A 251 15.38 5.76 0.75
N SER A 252 16.36 5.02 1.24
CA SER A 252 16.17 3.59 1.55
C SER A 252 15.06 3.38 2.57
N ASP A 253 15.00 4.22 3.61
CA ASP A 253 13.93 4.19 4.59
C ASP A 253 12.58 4.56 3.95
N LEU A 254 12.53 5.56 3.07
CA LEU A 254 11.31 5.97 2.37
C LEU A 254 10.81 4.87 1.42
N VAL A 255 11.68 4.17 0.69
CA VAL A 255 11.32 2.99 -0.11
C VAL A 255 10.75 1.90 0.80
N ARG A 256 11.42 1.58 1.92
CA ARG A 256 10.99 0.50 2.82
C ARG A 256 9.67 0.79 3.51
N HIS A 257 9.50 1.99 4.05
CA HIS A 257 8.36 2.38 4.89
C HIS A 257 7.23 3.06 4.12
N ARG A 258 7.48 3.48 2.87
CA ARG A 258 6.59 4.29 2.04
C ARG A 258 6.22 5.65 2.65
N CYS A 259 6.90 6.05 3.71
CA CYS A 259 6.72 7.33 4.41
C CYS A 259 7.99 7.65 5.20
N LEU A 260 8.08 8.88 5.73
CA LEU A 260 9.12 9.22 6.69
C LEU A 260 8.86 8.52 8.01
N THR A 261 9.92 7.99 8.62
CA THR A 261 9.87 7.41 9.97
C THR A 261 10.49 8.32 11.03
N ARG A 262 11.27 9.30 10.58
CA ARG A 262 12.10 10.21 11.37
C ARG A 262 12.22 11.56 10.64
N PRO A 263 12.59 12.65 11.33
CA PRO A 263 12.83 13.92 10.67
C PRO A 263 13.94 13.78 9.62
N LEU A 264 13.79 14.46 8.49
CA LEU A 264 14.84 14.60 7.51
C LEU A 264 16.00 15.43 8.06
N GLN A 265 17.21 15.15 7.58
CA GLN A 265 18.39 15.97 7.85
C GLN A 265 18.24 17.39 7.31
N ASP A 266 17.66 17.50 6.11
CA ASP A 266 17.23 18.76 5.51
C ASP A 266 15.68 18.78 5.42
N PRO A 267 14.98 19.60 6.22
CA PRO A 267 13.53 19.71 6.17
C PRO A 267 12.99 20.14 4.79
N ASP A 268 13.75 20.94 4.04
CA ASP A 268 13.37 21.43 2.71
C ASP A 268 13.54 20.35 1.62
N ALA A 269 14.05 19.17 1.99
CA ALA A 269 14.16 18.00 1.14
C ALA A 269 12.84 17.29 0.87
N TRP A 270 11.80 17.58 1.67
CA TRP A 270 10.49 16.95 1.49
C TRP A 270 9.76 17.44 0.23
N GLU A 271 9.94 18.70 -0.16
CA GLU A 271 9.37 19.24 -1.40
C GLU A 271 9.99 18.52 -2.62
N GLY A 272 9.24 17.57 -3.17
CA GLY A 272 9.67 16.73 -4.29
C GLY A 272 10.25 15.36 -3.90
N ALA A 273 10.20 14.99 -2.62
CA ALA A 273 10.56 13.64 -2.18
C ALA A 273 9.57 12.61 -2.72
N CYS A 274 9.97 11.86 -3.74
CA CYS A 274 9.32 10.62 -4.13
C CYS A 274 10.16 9.44 -3.62
N PRO A 275 9.52 8.32 -3.21
CA PRO A 275 10.23 7.11 -2.77
C PRO A 275 11.10 6.50 -3.87
N GLY A 276 10.99 6.95 -5.12
CA GLY A 276 11.55 6.31 -6.31
C GLY A 276 12.93 5.68 -6.10
N GLY A 277 13.04 4.43 -6.56
CA GLY A 277 14.27 3.64 -6.53
C GLY A 277 14.02 2.21 -6.06
N ARG A 278 14.51 1.25 -6.84
CA ARG A 278 14.50 -0.17 -6.47
C ARG A 278 15.51 -0.45 -5.34
N LEU A 279 15.09 -1.22 -4.33
CA LEU A 279 15.95 -1.60 -3.19
C LEU A 279 15.92 -3.12 -2.96
N THR A 280 17.08 -3.72 -2.70
CA THR A 280 17.18 -5.11 -2.24
C THR A 280 17.85 -5.17 -0.87
N VAL A 281 17.22 -5.90 0.06
CA VAL A 281 17.69 -6.09 1.44
C VAL A 281 17.84 -7.58 1.70
N TRP A 282 19.08 -8.04 1.89
CA TRP A 282 19.38 -9.44 2.15
C TRP A 282 18.88 -9.86 3.54
N ARG A 283 18.25 -11.04 3.60
CA ARG A 283 17.80 -11.66 4.84
C ARG A 283 19.01 -12.32 5.52
N THR A 284 19.22 -12.01 6.78
CA THR A 284 20.28 -12.57 7.63
C THR A 284 19.80 -13.76 8.43
#